data_AF-A0AB33IJX2-F1
#
_entry.id   AF-A0AB33IJX2-F1
#
_cell.length_a   1.000
_cell.length_b   1.000
_cell.length_c   1.000
_cell.angle_alpha   90.00
_cell.angle_beta   90.00
_cell.angle_gamma   90.00
#
_symmetry.space_group_name_H-M   'P 1'
#
loop_
_entity.id
_entity.type
_entity.pdbx_description
1 polymer ?
#
loop_
_entity_poly.entity_id
_entity_poly.type
_entity_poly.pdbx_seq_one_letter_code
_entity_poly.pdbx_strand_id
1 'polypeptide(L)'
;MTKVVRLPSANENSNNADTLWPTPVMERMENLMLSSYRTGMIGLLTASSGTGKTTAARQFAAKLNPVADEDDCSYGQKVTYIMMTRATDKTRPGLFHIADALGLYTSRGDCPQELMRGIEFKLENQTSLLILDEAQFMSADLLSAIRNIWDRLESRSSNPGIVLVGTESLHERICGRRRSEDMDALSGRLGQKRVNLSIEEQDIRAICNHLGIMGEKEFALLYRVGCERGGLHNIKRVVEMAGQIAEGRKITLATLKDAIAVTGGLV
;
A
#
# COMPACT_ATOMS: atom_id res chain seq x y z
N MET A 1 4.01 25.20 -37.77
CA MET A 1 2.76 24.41 -37.73
C MET A 1 2.69 23.70 -36.38
N THR A 2 1.91 24.27 -35.46
CA THR A 2 1.80 23.86 -34.06
C THR A 2 0.94 22.60 -33.98
N LYS A 3 1.54 21.48 -33.51
CA LYS A 3 0.86 20.19 -33.37
C LYS A 3 -0.13 20.29 -32.19
N VAL A 4 -1.41 20.40 -32.52
CA VAL A 4 -2.51 20.35 -31.54
C VAL A 4 -2.54 18.92 -30.97
N VAL A 5 -2.10 18.77 -29.72
CA VAL A 5 -2.31 17.54 -28.96
C VAL A 5 -3.76 17.55 -28.47
N ARG A 6 -4.59 16.70 -29.07
CA ARG A 6 -5.95 16.42 -28.57
C ARG A 6 -5.84 15.61 -27.29
N LEU A 7 -6.49 16.10 -26.23
CA LEU A 7 -6.74 15.30 -25.02
C LEU A 7 -7.57 14.06 -25.41
N PRO A 8 -7.29 12.88 -24.84
CA PRO A 8 -8.12 11.70 -25.10
C PRO A 8 -9.55 11.97 -24.64
N SER A 9 -10.49 11.74 -25.55
CA SER A 9 -11.92 11.79 -25.33
C SER A 9 -12.33 10.78 -24.27
N ALA A 10 -13.23 11.20 -23.38
CA ALA A 10 -13.89 10.34 -22.40
C ALA A 10 -14.49 9.08 -23.06
N ASN A 11 -13.80 7.96 -22.89
CA ASN A 11 -14.35 6.60 -22.86
C ASN A 11 -13.22 5.63 -22.48
N GLU A 12 -12.82 5.67 -21.20
CA GLU A 12 -12.13 4.56 -20.56
C GLU A 12 -12.93 4.20 -19.30
N ASN A 13 -13.52 3.01 -19.37
CA ASN A 13 -14.27 2.28 -18.36
C ASN A 13 -14.16 2.80 -16.92
N SER A 14 -15.32 3.21 -16.42
CA SER A 14 -15.74 3.35 -15.03
C SER A 14 -14.98 2.48 -14.01
N ASN A 15 -14.05 3.10 -13.27
CA ASN A 15 -13.74 2.92 -11.83
C ASN A 15 -12.30 3.36 -11.48
N ASN A 16 -11.84 4.52 -11.98
CA ASN A 16 -10.50 5.02 -11.66
C ASN A 16 -10.48 5.75 -10.29
N ALA A 17 -10.98 5.08 -9.24
CA ALA A 17 -11.01 5.60 -7.87
C ALA A 17 -9.62 5.66 -7.22
N ASP A 18 -8.60 5.03 -7.83
CA ASP A 18 -7.22 4.98 -7.36
C ASP A 18 -6.27 5.58 -8.41
N THR A 19 -6.48 6.84 -8.83
CA THR A 19 -5.48 7.52 -9.66
C THR A 19 -4.18 7.69 -8.87
N LEU A 20 -3.11 7.11 -9.39
CA LEU A 20 -1.80 7.09 -8.79
C LEU A 20 -0.92 8.12 -9.48
N TRP A 21 -0.31 9.02 -8.71
CA TRP A 21 0.61 9.99 -9.28
C TRP A 21 2.02 9.42 -9.25
N PRO A 22 2.75 9.45 -10.37
CA PRO A 22 4.12 8.96 -10.41
C PRO A 22 5.01 9.88 -9.59
N THR A 23 5.33 9.46 -8.36
CA THR A 23 6.20 10.22 -7.45
C THR A 23 7.43 9.39 -7.05
N PRO A 24 8.58 10.03 -6.75
CA PRO A 24 9.75 9.33 -6.21
C PRO A 24 9.44 8.47 -4.97
N VAL A 25 8.59 8.96 -4.07
CA VAL A 25 8.14 8.19 -2.88
C VAL A 25 7.49 6.87 -3.28
N MET A 26 6.71 6.88 -4.36
CA MET A 26 6.00 5.70 -4.83
C MET A 26 6.93 4.67 -5.47
N GLU A 27 7.89 5.13 -6.27
CA GLU A 27 8.94 4.28 -6.82
C GLU A 27 9.71 3.59 -5.69
N ARG A 28 10.00 4.31 -4.59
CA ARG A 28 10.61 3.71 -3.40
C ARG A 28 9.71 2.64 -2.75
N MET A 29 8.39 2.84 -2.69
CA MET A 29 7.44 1.83 -2.18
C MET A 29 7.43 0.58 -3.06
N GLU A 30 7.32 0.76 -4.38
CA GLU A 30 7.31 -0.34 -5.36
C GLU A 30 8.62 -1.12 -5.32
N ASN A 31 9.75 -0.44 -5.24
CA ASN A 31 11.07 -1.07 -5.14
C ASN A 31 11.22 -1.94 -3.90
N LEU A 32 10.67 -1.52 -2.74
CA LEU A 32 10.66 -2.37 -1.55
C LEU A 32 9.79 -3.61 -1.75
N MET A 33 8.57 -3.46 -2.28
CA MET A 33 7.69 -4.59 -2.52
C MET A 33 8.28 -5.57 -3.55
N LEU A 34 8.91 -5.05 -4.59
CA LEU A 34 9.61 -5.84 -5.61
C LEU A 34 10.85 -6.54 -5.04
N SER A 35 11.58 -5.89 -4.14
CA SER A 35 12.72 -6.49 -3.42
C SER A 35 12.25 -7.67 -2.56
N SER A 36 11.19 -7.50 -1.76
CA SER A 36 10.61 -8.60 -0.97
C SER A 36 10.06 -9.73 -1.85
N TYR A 37 9.42 -9.41 -2.98
CA TYR A 37 8.96 -10.42 -3.93
C TYR A 37 10.12 -11.24 -4.53
N ARG A 38 11.25 -10.60 -4.86
CA ARG A 38 12.42 -11.25 -5.47
C ARG A 38 13.27 -12.04 -4.47
N THR A 39 13.44 -11.50 -3.27
CA THR A 39 14.33 -12.08 -2.24
C THR A 39 13.60 -13.06 -1.33
N GLY A 40 12.27 -12.98 -1.26
CA GLY A 40 11.46 -13.72 -0.31
C GLY A 40 11.62 -13.24 1.14
N MET A 41 12.27 -12.10 1.37
CA MET A 41 12.47 -11.55 2.70
C MET A 41 11.27 -10.74 3.19
N ILE A 42 11.14 -10.63 4.52
CA ILE A 42 10.15 -9.75 5.14
C ILE A 42 10.58 -8.29 4.92
N GLY A 43 9.70 -7.49 4.33
CA GLY A 43 9.84 -6.05 4.14
C GLY A 43 8.97 -5.27 5.13
N LEU A 44 9.48 -4.14 5.59
CA LEU A 44 8.73 -3.22 6.45
C LEU A 44 8.55 -1.86 5.77
N LEU A 45 7.32 -1.59 5.31
CA LEU A 45 6.93 -0.34 4.69
C LEU A 45 6.14 0.51 5.70
N THR A 46 6.78 1.55 6.23
CA THR A 46 6.14 2.46 7.19
C THR A 46 6.23 3.89 6.73
N ALA A 47 5.13 4.62 6.81
CA ALA A 47 5.09 6.03 6.44
C ALA A 47 3.92 6.71 7.14
N SER A 48 3.96 8.04 7.25
CA SER A 48 2.86 8.84 7.78
C SER A 48 1.54 8.54 7.06
N SER A 49 0.41 8.75 7.73
CA SER A 49 -0.90 8.62 7.09
C SER A 49 -1.01 9.57 5.89
N GLY A 50 -1.70 9.14 4.83
CA GLY A 50 -1.88 9.96 3.63
C GLY A 50 -0.69 10.01 2.66
N THR A 51 0.31 9.15 2.84
CA THR A 51 1.48 9.01 1.93
C THR A 51 1.22 8.13 0.70
N GLY A 52 0.02 7.53 0.58
CA GLY A 52 -0.34 6.68 -0.55
C GLY A 52 0.06 5.20 -0.43
N LYS A 53 0.50 4.73 0.75
CA LYS A 53 0.89 3.33 1.00
C LYS A 53 -0.14 2.30 0.52
N THR A 54 -1.39 2.43 0.97
CA THR A 54 -2.50 1.53 0.62
C THR A 54 -2.74 1.52 -0.89
N THR A 55 -2.74 2.70 -1.52
CA THR A 55 -2.92 2.83 -2.97
C THR A 55 -1.77 2.17 -3.73
N ALA A 56 -0.53 2.40 -3.30
CA ALA A 56 0.66 1.79 -3.91
C ALA A 56 0.64 0.26 -3.77
N ALA A 57 0.32 -0.27 -2.58
CA ALA A 57 0.22 -1.70 -2.31
C ALA A 57 -0.85 -2.39 -3.18
N ARG A 58 -2.05 -1.81 -3.23
CA ARG A 58 -3.17 -2.35 -4.02
C ARG A 58 -2.85 -2.35 -5.51
N GLN A 59 -2.24 -1.29 -6.02
CA GLN A 59 -1.85 -1.24 -7.42
C GLN A 59 -0.68 -2.16 -7.76
N PHE A 60 0.30 -2.29 -6.88
CA PHE A 60 1.39 -3.24 -7.06
C PHE A 60 0.86 -4.68 -7.21
N ALA A 61 -0.10 -5.06 -6.37
CA ALA A 61 -0.79 -6.35 -6.49
C ALA A 61 -1.55 -6.48 -7.82
N ALA A 62 -2.30 -5.45 -8.24
CA ALA A 62 -3.02 -5.45 -9.51
C ALA A 62 -2.10 -5.54 -10.74
N LYS A 63 -0.91 -4.89 -10.70
CA LYS A 63 0.09 -4.95 -11.77
C LYS A 63 0.68 -6.36 -11.95
N LEU A 64 0.90 -7.08 -10.84
CA LEU A 64 1.55 -8.40 -10.86
C LEU A 64 0.56 -9.57 -10.96
N ASN A 65 -0.71 -9.33 -10.69
CA ASN A 65 -1.81 -10.24 -10.97
C ASN A 65 -2.66 -9.68 -12.12
N PRO A 66 -2.22 -9.78 -13.39
CA PRO A 66 -3.10 -9.46 -14.51
C PRO A 66 -4.36 -10.33 -14.43
N VAL A 67 -5.49 -9.79 -14.91
CA VAL A 67 -6.79 -10.47 -14.92
C VAL A 67 -6.62 -11.86 -15.54
N ALA A 68 -6.96 -12.88 -14.76
CA ALA A 68 -7.01 -14.25 -15.23
C ALA A 68 -8.04 -14.34 -16.36
N ASP A 69 -7.67 -14.94 -17.49
CA ASP A 69 -8.65 -15.42 -18.46
C ASP A 69 -9.69 -16.29 -17.72
N GLU A 70 -10.95 -16.24 -18.15
CA GLU A 70 -12.12 -16.83 -17.45
C GLU A 70 -12.00 -18.34 -17.13
N ASP A 71 -11.01 -19.03 -17.70
CA ASP A 71 -10.71 -20.45 -17.48
C ASP A 71 -9.64 -20.74 -16.40
N ASP A 72 -8.90 -19.73 -15.91
CA ASP A 72 -7.83 -19.96 -14.94
C ASP A 72 -8.34 -19.84 -13.50
N CYS A 73 -8.56 -21.01 -12.90
CA CYS A 73 -9.13 -21.20 -11.57
C CYS A 73 -8.17 -20.71 -10.47
N SER A 74 -7.94 -19.39 -10.32
CA SER A 74 -7.40 -18.67 -9.14
C SER A 74 -6.34 -19.38 -8.26
N TYR A 75 -5.46 -20.19 -8.82
CA TYR A 75 -4.32 -20.80 -8.13
C TYR A 75 -3.00 -20.05 -8.39
N GLY A 76 -3.02 -19.03 -9.27
CA GLY A 76 -1.83 -18.35 -9.79
C GLY A 76 -1.57 -16.91 -9.30
N GLN A 77 -2.21 -16.44 -8.22
CA GLN A 77 -1.90 -15.09 -7.71
C GLN A 77 -0.45 -15.02 -7.21
N LYS A 78 0.35 -14.16 -7.87
CA LYS A 78 1.74 -13.89 -7.48
C LYS A 78 1.82 -12.94 -6.30
N VAL A 79 0.78 -12.13 -6.07
CA VAL A 79 0.73 -11.15 -4.97
C VAL A 79 -0.63 -11.18 -4.28
N THR A 80 -0.69 -11.41 -2.99
CA THR A 80 -1.95 -11.36 -2.23
C THR A 80 -1.95 -10.10 -1.37
N TYR A 81 -2.85 -9.16 -1.66
CA TYR A 81 -3.05 -7.94 -0.87
C TYR A 81 -4.13 -8.17 0.19
N ILE A 82 -3.80 -7.89 1.45
CA ILE A 82 -4.69 -8.10 2.58
C ILE A 82 -4.68 -6.85 3.45
N MET A 83 -5.84 -6.21 3.58
CA MET A 83 -6.02 -5.12 4.53
C MET A 83 -6.38 -5.69 5.90
N MET A 84 -5.52 -5.48 6.88
CA MET A 84 -5.77 -5.86 8.27
C MET A 84 -6.65 -4.82 8.94
N THR A 85 -7.50 -5.27 9.86
CA THR A 85 -8.39 -4.40 10.64
C THR A 85 -8.28 -4.72 12.12
N ARG A 86 -8.88 -3.88 12.96
CA ARG A 86 -8.99 -4.16 14.40
C ARG A 86 -9.81 -5.43 14.70
N ALA A 87 -10.68 -5.86 13.78
CA ALA A 87 -11.44 -7.11 13.95
C ALA A 87 -10.58 -8.37 13.72
N THR A 88 -9.45 -8.20 13.02
CA THR A 88 -8.50 -9.27 12.66
C THR A 88 -7.18 -9.12 13.44
N ASP A 89 -7.21 -8.47 14.61
CA ASP A 89 -6.02 -8.12 15.38
C ASP A 89 -5.36 -9.34 16.07
N LYS A 90 -6.19 -10.25 16.58
CA LYS A 90 -5.77 -11.46 17.30
C LYS A 90 -5.35 -12.57 16.34
N THR A 91 -4.56 -13.51 16.87
CA THR A 91 -3.96 -14.62 16.12
C THR A 91 -4.97 -15.41 15.29
N ARG A 92 -6.05 -15.93 15.89
CA ARG A 92 -7.02 -16.74 15.14
C ARG A 92 -7.80 -15.92 14.09
N PRO A 93 -8.47 -14.80 14.43
CA PRO A 93 -9.15 -13.97 13.42
C PRO A 93 -8.23 -13.47 12.30
N GLY A 94 -6.99 -13.09 12.64
CA GLY A 94 -6.00 -12.65 11.67
C GLY A 94 -5.53 -13.76 10.73
N LEU A 95 -5.21 -14.94 11.27
CA LEU A 95 -4.83 -16.10 10.44
C LEU A 95 -6.00 -16.59 9.58
N PHE A 96 -7.23 -16.56 10.11
CA PHE A 96 -8.43 -16.90 9.34
C PHE A 96 -8.61 -15.94 8.15
N HIS A 97 -8.49 -14.63 8.40
CA HIS A 97 -8.57 -13.60 7.36
C HIS A 97 -7.48 -13.78 6.28
N ILE A 98 -6.27 -14.14 6.69
CA ILE A 98 -5.18 -14.40 5.75
C ILE A 98 -5.42 -15.67 4.94
N ALA A 99 -5.87 -16.74 5.58
CA ALA A 99 -6.18 -18.00 4.91
C ALA A 99 -7.33 -17.84 3.90
N ASP A 100 -8.38 -17.12 4.26
CA ASP A 100 -9.51 -16.79 3.39
C ASP A 100 -9.05 -15.99 2.16
N ALA A 101 -8.22 -14.96 2.35
CA ALA A 101 -7.64 -14.17 1.26
C ALA A 101 -6.73 -14.99 0.31
N LEU A 102 -6.12 -16.07 0.81
CA LEU A 102 -5.34 -17.02 0.02
C LEU A 102 -6.21 -18.08 -0.69
N GLY A 103 -7.54 -18.00 -0.55
CA GLY A 103 -8.50 -18.93 -1.15
C GLY A 103 -8.54 -20.29 -0.46
N LEU A 104 -8.19 -20.35 0.83
CA LEU A 104 -8.25 -21.59 1.60
C LEU A 104 -9.66 -21.81 2.14
N TYR A 105 -10.15 -23.03 1.97
CA TYR A 105 -11.36 -23.47 2.66
C TYR A 105 -11.06 -23.57 4.16
N THR A 106 -11.62 -22.63 4.91
CA THR A 106 -11.48 -22.54 6.37
C THR A 106 -12.82 -22.78 7.04
N SER A 107 -12.80 -23.47 8.17
CA SER A 107 -13.97 -23.68 9.01
C SER A 107 -13.89 -22.79 10.25
N ARG A 108 -15.06 -22.38 10.77
CA ARG A 108 -15.11 -21.63 12.03
C ARG A 108 -14.50 -22.41 13.20
N GLY A 109 -14.35 -23.73 13.11
CA GLY A 109 -13.72 -24.56 14.14
C GLY A 109 -12.19 -24.58 14.11
N ASP A 110 -11.56 -24.09 13.03
CA ASP A 110 -10.13 -24.29 12.82
C ASP A 110 -9.30 -23.61 13.90
N CYS A 111 -8.36 -24.38 14.47
CA CYS A 111 -7.41 -23.86 15.43
C CYS A 111 -6.29 -23.08 14.71
N PRO A 112 -5.59 -22.15 15.40
CA PRO A 112 -4.49 -21.39 14.81
C PRO A 112 -3.44 -22.25 14.12
N GLN A 113 -3.15 -23.43 14.66
CA GLN A 113 -2.16 -24.36 14.12
C GLN A 113 -2.59 -24.94 12.77
N GLU A 114 -3.88 -25.24 12.58
CA GLU A 114 -4.43 -25.71 11.31
C GLU A 114 -4.40 -24.61 10.26
N LEU A 115 -4.79 -23.38 10.64
CA LEU A 115 -4.73 -22.22 9.76
C LEU A 115 -3.29 -21.92 9.32
N MET A 116 -2.33 -21.94 10.25
CA MET A 116 -0.91 -21.77 9.92
C MET A 116 -0.43 -22.83 8.93
N ARG A 117 -0.79 -24.11 9.15
CA ARG A 117 -0.41 -25.20 8.23
C ARG A 117 -1.03 -25.03 6.84
N GLY A 118 -2.29 -24.61 6.77
CA GLY A 118 -2.95 -24.33 5.50
C GLY A 118 -2.26 -23.20 4.73
N ILE A 119 -1.92 -22.11 5.43
CA ILE A 119 -1.17 -21.00 4.85
C ILE A 119 0.22 -21.46 4.40
N GLU A 120 0.95 -22.20 5.24
CA GLU A 120 2.24 -22.80 4.89
C GLU A 120 2.13 -23.61 3.59
N PHE A 121 1.19 -24.57 3.53
CA PHE A 121 1.00 -25.43 2.36
C PHE A 121 0.66 -24.65 1.09
N LYS A 122 -0.13 -23.58 1.20
CA LYS A 122 -0.49 -22.74 0.05
C LYS A 122 0.68 -21.95 -0.49
N LEU A 123 1.52 -21.41 0.39
CA LEU A 123 2.67 -20.60 0.02
C LEU A 123 3.89 -21.45 -0.36
N GLU A 124 3.91 -22.73 0.05
CA GLU A 124 4.96 -23.67 -0.28
C GLU A 124 5.07 -23.85 -1.81
N ASN A 125 6.29 -23.79 -2.33
CA ASN A 125 6.61 -23.89 -3.76
C ASN A 125 6.02 -22.79 -4.66
N GLN A 126 5.45 -21.72 -4.12
CA GLN A 126 4.99 -20.57 -4.89
C GLN A 126 5.93 -19.37 -4.69
N THR A 127 6.39 -18.76 -5.78
CA THR A 127 6.98 -17.41 -5.70
C THR A 127 5.84 -16.42 -5.55
N SER A 128 5.50 -16.10 -4.31
CA SER A 128 4.40 -15.20 -3.97
C SER A 128 4.85 -14.06 -3.06
N LEU A 129 4.16 -12.93 -3.10
CA LEU A 129 4.26 -11.84 -2.13
C LEU A 129 2.96 -11.70 -1.35
N LEU A 130 3.04 -11.73 -0.03
CA LEU A 130 1.94 -11.37 0.86
C LEU A 130 2.11 -9.92 1.31
N ILE A 131 1.14 -9.06 1.01
CA ILE A 131 1.11 -7.68 1.50
C ILE A 131 0.06 -7.58 2.61
N LEU A 132 0.52 -7.32 3.84
CA LEU A 132 -0.33 -7.11 5.01
C LEU A 132 -0.40 -5.60 5.29
N ASP A 133 -1.44 -4.97 4.78
CA ASP A 133 -1.71 -3.54 4.96
C ASP A 133 -2.39 -3.24 6.29
N GLU A 134 -2.17 -2.04 6.82
CA GLU A 134 -2.62 -1.63 8.15
C GLU A 134 -2.13 -2.57 9.28
N ALA A 135 -0.93 -3.14 9.13
CA ALA A 135 -0.34 -4.13 10.04
C ALA A 135 -0.10 -3.60 11.46
N GLN A 136 -0.20 -2.28 11.71
CA GLN A 136 -0.21 -1.75 13.07
C GLN A 136 -1.36 -2.28 13.92
N PHE A 137 -2.47 -2.74 13.32
CA PHE A 137 -3.57 -3.37 14.05
C PHE A 137 -3.30 -4.81 14.49
N MET A 138 -2.33 -5.50 13.89
CA MET A 138 -1.97 -6.87 14.28
C MET A 138 -1.37 -6.89 15.69
N SER A 139 -1.76 -7.87 16.49
CA SER A 139 -1.15 -8.11 17.80
C SER A 139 0.29 -8.61 17.66
N ALA A 140 1.06 -8.54 18.76
CA ALA A 140 2.40 -9.12 18.81
C ALA A 140 2.38 -10.64 18.53
N ASP A 141 1.39 -11.36 19.06
CA ASP A 141 1.22 -12.80 18.84
C ASP A 141 0.92 -13.12 17.38
N LEU A 142 0.09 -12.32 16.71
CA LEU A 142 -0.20 -12.51 15.29
C LEU A 142 1.04 -12.23 14.44
N LEU A 143 1.78 -11.14 14.71
CA LEU A 143 3.05 -10.86 14.05
C LEU A 143 4.07 -11.99 14.27
N SER A 144 4.16 -12.52 15.49
CA SER A 144 5.01 -13.67 15.82
C SER A 144 4.56 -14.93 15.06
N ALA A 145 3.25 -15.15 14.88
CA ALA A 145 2.72 -16.23 14.07
C ALA A 145 3.09 -16.10 12.58
N ILE A 146 2.99 -14.90 11.99
CA ILE A 146 3.44 -14.65 10.60
C ILE A 146 4.93 -14.92 10.45
N ARG A 147 5.74 -14.46 11.41
CA ARG A 147 7.17 -14.71 11.47
C ARG A 147 7.49 -16.20 11.59
N ASN A 148 6.75 -16.95 12.42
CA ASN A 148 6.87 -18.41 12.52
C ASN A 148 6.54 -19.13 11.20
N ILE A 149 5.48 -18.71 10.49
CA ILE A 149 5.14 -19.26 9.17
C ILE A 149 6.31 -19.04 8.21
N TRP A 150 6.85 -17.82 8.17
CA TRP A 150 7.97 -17.47 7.30
C TRP A 150 9.23 -18.29 7.64
N ASP A 151 9.63 -18.39 8.92
CA ASP A 151 10.80 -19.18 9.35
C ASP A 151 10.68 -20.67 8.92
N ARG A 152 9.47 -21.23 9.00
CA ARG A 152 9.21 -22.63 8.59
C ARG A 152 9.31 -22.80 7.08
N LEU A 153 8.77 -21.87 6.30
CA LEU A 153 8.87 -21.93 4.85
C LEU A 153 10.33 -21.75 4.41
N GLU A 154 11.07 -20.82 5.03
CA GLU A 154 12.49 -20.60 4.76
C GLU A 154 13.30 -21.89 4.98
N SER A 155 13.02 -22.61 6.09
CA SER A 155 13.69 -23.89 6.38
C SER A 155 13.43 -24.98 5.33
N ARG A 156 12.34 -24.86 4.56
CA ARG A 156 11.98 -25.76 3.45
C ARG A 156 12.42 -25.22 2.09
N SER A 157 13.29 -24.21 2.05
CA SER A 157 13.75 -23.53 0.82
C SER A 157 12.60 -22.87 0.02
N SER A 158 11.51 -22.51 0.69
CA SER A 158 10.40 -21.76 0.13
C SER A 158 10.35 -20.38 0.77
N ASN A 159 10.54 -19.32 -0.01
CA ASN A 159 10.65 -17.97 0.54
C ASN A 159 9.57 -17.06 -0.09
N PRO A 160 8.31 -17.13 0.36
CA PRO A 160 7.35 -16.11 -0.02
C PRO A 160 7.79 -14.78 0.56
N GLY A 161 7.78 -13.73 -0.25
CA GLY A 161 7.95 -12.37 0.24
C GLY A 161 6.79 -12.01 1.17
N ILE A 162 7.06 -11.28 2.24
CA ILE A 162 6.01 -10.71 3.09
C ILE A 162 6.31 -9.23 3.27
N VAL A 163 5.36 -8.34 3.00
CA VAL A 163 5.51 -6.91 3.25
C VAL A 163 4.49 -6.48 4.29
N LEU A 164 5.00 -5.99 5.42
CA LEU A 164 4.21 -5.37 6.47
C LEU A 164 4.08 -3.88 6.15
N VAL A 165 2.87 -3.42 5.83
CA VAL A 165 2.59 -2.02 5.53
C VAL A 165 1.85 -1.39 6.71
N GLY A 166 2.31 -0.23 7.16
CA GLY A 166 1.64 0.45 8.27
C GLY A 166 2.17 1.85 8.59
N THR A 167 1.77 2.34 9.76
CA THR A 167 2.22 3.62 10.30
C THR A 167 3.58 3.50 11.01
N GLU A 168 4.19 4.64 11.38
CA GLU A 168 5.45 4.67 12.15
C GLU A 168 5.34 3.89 13.48
N SER A 169 4.16 3.83 14.11
CA SER A 169 3.93 3.04 15.32
C SER A 169 4.20 1.53 15.13
N LEU A 170 4.01 1.00 13.93
CA LEU A 170 4.39 -0.38 13.60
C LEU A 170 5.92 -0.54 13.62
N HIS A 171 6.65 0.43 13.05
CA HIS A 171 8.10 0.45 13.06
C HIS A 171 8.64 0.62 14.48
N GLU A 172 8.11 1.52 15.30
CA GLU A 172 8.50 1.65 16.70
C GLU A 172 8.25 0.36 17.50
N ARG A 173 7.16 -0.35 17.21
CA ARG A 173 6.87 -1.63 17.87
C ARG A 173 7.86 -2.74 17.49
N ILE A 174 8.24 -2.83 16.20
CA ILE A 174 9.12 -3.90 15.69
C ILE A 174 10.60 -3.55 15.91
N CYS A 175 11.00 -2.30 15.68
CA CYS A 175 12.40 -1.83 15.64
C CYS A 175 12.78 -0.91 16.81
N GLY A 176 11.84 -0.53 17.68
CA GLY A 176 12.10 0.38 18.79
C GLY A 176 12.90 -0.23 19.94
N ARG A 177 13.33 0.63 20.88
CA ARG A 177 14.23 0.25 21.98
C ARG A 177 13.56 -0.58 23.09
N ARG A 178 12.25 -0.48 23.24
CA ARG A 178 11.44 -1.22 24.22
C ARG A 178 10.53 -2.18 23.48
N ARG A 179 11.11 -3.29 23.02
CA ARG A 179 10.40 -4.33 22.26
C ARG A 179 10.54 -5.68 22.96
N SER A 180 9.57 -6.56 22.74
CA SER A 180 9.63 -7.93 23.24
C SER A 180 10.62 -8.76 22.44
N GLU A 181 11.08 -9.88 23.02
CA GLU A 181 11.96 -10.84 22.33
C GLU A 181 11.38 -11.33 20.99
N ASP A 182 10.05 -11.50 20.91
CA ASP A 182 9.36 -11.83 19.66
C ASP A 182 9.56 -10.78 18.55
N MET A 183 9.56 -9.50 18.91
CA MET A 183 9.75 -8.40 17.95
C MET A 183 11.23 -8.24 17.59
N ASP A 184 12.15 -8.55 18.50
CA ASP A 184 13.58 -8.69 18.20
C ASP A 184 13.81 -9.76 17.12
N ALA A 185 13.19 -10.94 17.28
CA ALA A 185 13.26 -12.03 16.32
C ALA A 185 12.69 -11.63 14.96
N LEU A 186 11.51 -11.03 14.92
CA LEU A 186 10.91 -10.50 13.68
C LEU A 186 11.79 -9.46 13.00
N SER A 187 12.36 -8.52 13.77
CA SER A 187 13.24 -7.50 13.22
C SER A 187 14.52 -8.08 12.61
N GLY A 188 14.98 -9.23 13.10
CA GLY A 188 16.10 -9.98 12.52
C GLY A 188 15.81 -10.56 11.14
N ARG A 189 14.54 -10.77 10.78
CA ARG A 189 14.09 -11.29 9.47
C ARG A 189 13.75 -10.20 8.46
N LEU A 190 13.82 -8.93 8.86
CA LEU A 190 13.59 -7.82 7.95
C LEU A 190 14.76 -7.66 6.98
N GLY A 191 14.55 -8.02 5.72
CA GLY A 191 15.53 -7.86 4.65
C GLY A 191 15.78 -6.38 4.32
N GLN A 192 14.70 -5.60 4.29
CA GLN A 192 14.76 -4.15 4.15
C GLN A 192 14.00 -3.51 5.31
N LYS A 193 14.76 -2.95 6.27
CA LYS A 193 14.23 -2.53 7.58
C LYS A 193 13.40 -1.25 7.54
N ARG A 194 13.57 -0.38 6.55
CA ARG A 194 12.94 0.93 6.58
C ARG A 194 12.89 1.59 5.21
N VAL A 195 11.70 2.04 4.84
CA VAL A 195 11.55 3.23 4.00
C VAL A 195 10.57 4.11 4.74
N ASN A 196 11.07 4.95 5.65
CA ASN A 196 10.23 5.97 6.27
C ASN A 196 10.08 7.08 5.23
N LEU A 197 8.95 7.03 4.53
CA LEU A 197 8.66 7.91 3.43
C LEU A 197 7.92 9.13 3.95
N SER A 198 8.63 10.26 3.99
CA SER A 198 8.03 11.59 4.03
C SER A 198 7.74 12.04 2.61
N ILE A 199 6.65 12.78 2.42
CA ILE A 199 6.37 13.48 1.16
C ILE A 199 7.36 14.63 1.05
N GLU A 200 8.15 14.65 -0.03
CA GLU A 200 9.12 15.68 -0.33
C GLU A 200 8.55 16.67 -1.36
N GLU A 201 9.19 17.83 -1.51
CA GLU A 201 8.82 18.83 -2.53
C GLU A 201 8.78 18.23 -3.94
N GLN A 202 9.70 17.32 -4.23
CA GLN A 202 9.81 16.64 -5.52
C GLN A 202 8.59 15.79 -5.85
N ASP A 203 7.96 15.16 -4.85
CA ASP A 203 6.74 14.38 -5.04
C ASP A 203 5.58 15.30 -5.46
N ILE A 204 5.45 16.46 -4.81
CA ILE A 204 4.40 17.43 -5.11
C ILE A 204 4.63 18.07 -6.48
N ARG A 205 5.89 18.37 -6.84
CA ARG A 205 6.22 18.82 -8.20
C ARG A 205 5.89 17.76 -9.25
N ALA A 206 6.17 16.49 -8.99
CA ALA A 206 5.82 15.40 -9.90
C ALA A 206 4.30 15.29 -10.10
N ILE A 207 3.51 15.47 -9.05
CA ILE A 207 2.05 15.53 -9.11
C ILE A 207 1.57 16.72 -9.95
N CYS A 208 2.09 17.92 -9.68
CA CYS A 208 1.76 19.12 -10.44
C CYS A 208 2.08 18.94 -11.93
N ASN A 209 3.24 18.39 -12.26
CA ASN A 209 3.65 18.11 -13.63
C ASN A 209 2.70 17.11 -14.31
N HIS A 210 2.31 16.04 -13.61
CA HIS A 210 1.38 15.04 -14.12
C HIS A 210 -0.01 15.65 -14.42
N LEU A 211 -0.45 16.60 -13.60
CA LEU A 211 -1.74 17.30 -13.75
C LEU A 211 -1.68 18.51 -14.71
N GLY A 212 -0.51 18.85 -15.24
CA GLY A 212 -0.30 20.02 -16.10
C GLY A 212 -0.38 21.36 -15.36
N ILE A 213 -0.19 21.36 -14.03
CA ILE A 213 -0.17 22.55 -13.18
C ILE A 213 1.27 23.09 -13.14
N MET A 214 1.54 24.12 -13.95
CA MET A 214 2.90 24.68 -14.11
C MET A 214 3.13 25.99 -13.34
N GLY A 215 2.12 26.49 -12.63
CA GLY A 215 2.20 27.77 -11.91
C GLY A 215 2.82 27.63 -10.52
N GLU A 216 3.78 28.50 -10.19
CA GLU A 216 4.45 28.49 -8.88
C GLU A 216 3.51 28.80 -7.71
N LYS A 217 2.44 29.59 -7.94
CA LYS A 217 1.46 29.90 -6.89
C LYS A 217 0.54 28.72 -6.60
N GLU A 218 0.13 28.00 -7.64
CA GLU A 218 -0.62 26.75 -7.56
C GLU A 218 0.22 25.68 -6.85
N PHE A 219 1.49 25.56 -7.24
CA PHE A 219 2.44 24.68 -6.58
C PHE A 219 2.58 25.01 -5.09
N ALA A 220 2.83 26.27 -4.73
CA ALA A 220 2.96 26.67 -3.32
C ALA A 220 1.70 26.37 -2.50
N LEU A 221 0.51 26.51 -3.10
CA LEU A 221 -0.76 26.17 -2.46
C LEU A 221 -0.89 24.65 -2.23
N LEU A 222 -0.61 23.83 -3.25
CA LEU A 222 -0.65 22.37 -3.14
C LEU A 222 0.44 21.84 -2.20
N TYR A 223 1.60 22.48 -2.17
CA TYR A 223 2.67 22.17 -1.23
C TYR A 223 2.20 22.35 0.22
N ARG A 224 1.55 23.49 0.53
CA ARG A 224 0.98 23.73 1.87
C ARG A 224 -0.06 22.67 2.23
N VAL A 225 -0.98 22.34 1.32
CA VAL A 225 -1.98 21.28 1.53
C VAL A 225 -1.32 19.90 1.76
N GLY A 226 -0.22 19.62 1.06
CA GLY A 226 0.56 18.38 1.22
C GLY A 226 1.37 18.28 2.51
N CYS A 227 1.73 19.42 3.12
CA CYS A 227 2.40 19.45 4.42
C CYS A 227 1.43 19.19 5.58
N GLU A 228 0.12 19.35 5.37
CA GLU A 228 -0.90 19.11 6.39
C GLU A 228 -1.10 17.61 6.69
N ARG A 229 -1.73 17.34 7.84
CA ARG A 229 -2.14 15.97 8.21
C ARG A 229 -3.04 15.39 7.13
N GLY A 230 -2.58 14.33 6.46
CA GLY A 230 -3.28 13.70 5.34
C GLY A 230 -2.51 13.78 4.02
N GLY A 231 -1.46 14.60 3.89
CA GLY A 231 -0.48 14.51 2.82
C GLY A 231 -1.08 14.45 1.40
N LEU A 232 -0.70 13.41 0.64
CA LEU A 232 -1.17 13.18 -0.73
C LEU A 232 -2.69 12.95 -0.80
N HIS A 233 -3.31 12.41 0.25
CA HIS A 233 -4.76 12.20 0.29
C HIS A 233 -5.50 13.55 0.24
N ASN A 234 -5.01 14.56 0.95
CA ASN A 234 -5.60 15.91 0.92
C ASN A 234 -5.41 16.55 -0.46
N ILE A 235 -4.21 16.44 -1.03
CA ILE A 235 -3.94 16.91 -2.40
C ILE A 235 -4.93 16.25 -3.37
N LYS A 236 -5.16 14.93 -3.25
CA LYS A 236 -6.05 14.19 -4.16
C LYS A 236 -7.47 14.74 -4.09
N ARG A 237 -7.99 14.89 -2.88
CA ARG A 237 -9.33 15.44 -2.65
C ARG A 237 -9.48 16.87 -3.18
N VAL A 238 -8.47 17.72 -2.97
CA VAL A 238 -8.48 19.11 -3.47
C VAL A 238 -8.42 19.15 -4.99
N VAL A 239 -7.57 18.34 -5.62
CA VAL A 239 -7.44 18.26 -7.08
C VAL A 239 -8.71 17.71 -7.73
N GLU A 240 -9.29 16.65 -7.18
CA GLU A 240 -10.54 16.07 -7.67
C GLU A 240 -11.68 17.10 -7.60
N MET A 241 -11.82 17.80 -6.48
CA MET A 241 -12.81 18.87 -6.33
C MET A 241 -12.53 20.04 -7.29
N ALA A 242 -11.27 20.46 -7.45
CA ALA A 242 -10.91 21.52 -8.38
C ALA A 242 -11.21 21.12 -9.84
N GLY A 243 -11.01 19.86 -10.20
CA GLY A 243 -11.38 19.30 -11.50
C GLY A 243 -12.89 19.33 -11.74
N GLN A 244 -13.70 19.03 -10.73
CA GLN A 244 -15.16 19.16 -10.79
C GLN A 244 -15.58 20.61 -10.99
N ILE A 245 -15.02 21.55 -10.23
CA ILE A 245 -15.31 23.00 -10.35
C ILE A 245 -14.88 23.56 -11.71
N ALA A 246 -13.76 23.05 -12.26
CA ALA A 246 -13.27 23.51 -13.55
C ALA A 246 -14.13 23.04 -14.73
N GLU A 247 -14.97 22.00 -14.56
CA GLU A 247 -15.88 21.45 -15.58
C GLU A 247 -15.15 21.14 -16.90
N GLY A 248 -13.98 20.50 -16.82
CA GLY A 248 -13.15 20.18 -17.99
C GLY A 248 -12.26 21.33 -18.50
N ARG A 249 -12.30 22.50 -17.85
CA ARG A 249 -11.30 23.58 -18.05
C ARG A 249 -10.02 23.27 -17.27
N LYS A 250 -8.94 24.01 -17.56
CA LYS A 250 -7.68 23.89 -16.82
C LYS A 250 -7.88 24.27 -15.35
N ILE A 251 -7.28 23.50 -14.46
CA ILE A 251 -7.20 23.83 -13.04
C ILE A 251 -6.36 25.11 -12.89
N THR A 252 -6.91 26.10 -12.21
CA THR A 252 -6.27 27.38 -11.90
C THR A 252 -6.15 27.58 -10.40
N LEU A 253 -5.37 28.57 -9.98
CA LEU A 253 -5.31 28.97 -8.58
C LEU A 253 -6.68 29.34 -7.97
N ALA A 254 -7.60 29.92 -8.75
CA ALA A 254 -8.94 30.26 -8.25
C ALA A 254 -9.73 28.98 -7.92
N THR A 255 -9.78 28.04 -8.87
CA THR A 255 -10.49 26.76 -8.67
C THR A 255 -9.88 25.93 -7.56
N LEU A 256 -8.56 25.99 -7.34
CA LEU A 256 -7.91 25.33 -6.20
C LEU A 256 -8.30 25.96 -4.86
N LYS A 257 -8.38 27.29 -4.78
CA LYS A 257 -8.83 27.98 -3.56
C LYS A 257 -10.30 27.65 -3.25
N ASP A 258 -11.15 27.65 -4.26
CA ASP A 258 -12.56 27.30 -4.11
C ASP A 258 -12.70 25.83 -3.65
N ALA A 259 -11.91 24.92 -4.21
CA ALA A 259 -11.86 23.52 -3.78
C ALA A 259 -11.40 23.37 -2.32
N ILE A 260 -10.39 24.12 -1.86
CA ILE A 260 -9.94 24.11 -0.46
C ILE A 260 -11.04 24.61 0.48
N ALA A 261 -11.77 25.65 0.08
CA ALA A 261 -12.88 26.17 0.86
C ALA A 261 -14.00 25.13 1.02
N VAL A 262 -14.34 24.41 -0.05
CA VAL A 262 -15.38 23.36 -0.03
C VAL A 262 -14.93 22.11 0.74
N THR A 263 -13.65 21.74 0.67
CA THR A 263 -13.13 20.53 1.33
C THR A 263 -12.92 20.67 2.85
N GLY A 264 -13.20 21.84 3.42
CA GLY A 264 -13.22 22.08 4.86
C GLY A 264 -12.13 23.02 5.37
N GLY A 265 -11.58 23.89 4.52
CA GLY A 265 -10.63 24.92 4.96
C GLY A 265 -9.28 24.35 5.37
N LEU A 266 -8.71 23.50 4.52
CA LEU A 266 -7.33 22.99 4.65
C LEU A 266 -6.33 24.16 4.45
N VAL A 267 -6.15 25.01 5.46
CA VAL A 267 -5.16 26.11 5.51
C VAL A 267 -4.59 26.24 6.91
#